data_AF-A0A026WXQ6-F1
#
_entry.id   AF-A0A026WXQ6-F1
#
_cell.length_a   1.000
_cell.length_b   1.000
_cell.length_c   1.000
_cell.angle_alpha   90.00
_cell.angle_beta   90.00
_cell.angle_gamma   90.00
#
_symmetry.space_group_name_H-M   'P 1'
#
loop_
_entity.id
_entity.type
_entity.pdbx_description
1 polymer ?
#
loop_
_entity_poly.entity_id
_entity_poly.type
_entity_poly.pdbx_seq_one_letter_code
_entity_poly.pdbx_strand_id
1 'polypeptide(L)' 'MNLLILFKQDGTNLKHVYNDHVNTDIPYNDFCALCRSCWQRKYGFVVIDKDSPLANGRYRNGFNMFAIPRSG' A
#
# COMPACT_ATOMS: atom_id res chain seq x y z
N MET A 1 -2.50 7.70 -15.34
CA MET A 1 -3.06 6.87 -14.25
C MET A 1 -2.23 5.61 -14.17
N ASN A 2 -1.31 5.56 -13.21
CA ASN A 2 -0.48 4.40 -12.93
C ASN A 2 -0.86 3.84 -11.56
N LEU A 3 -1.71 2.80 -11.58
CA LEU A 3 -2.22 2.15 -10.38
C LEU A 3 -1.66 0.74 -10.25
N LEU A 4 -1.12 0.42 -9.08
CA LEU A 4 -0.87 -0.96 -8.67
C LEU A 4 -1.98 -1.42 -7.71
N ILE A 5 -2.70 -2.48 -8.07
CA ILE A 5 -3.71 -3.11 -7.21
C ILE A 5 -3.08 -4.35 -6.56
N LEU A 6 -2.95 -4.32 -5.23
CA LEU A 6 -2.25 -5.34 -4.46
C LEU A 6 -3.19 -6.14 -3.56
N PHE A 7 -3.54 -7.34 -4.01
CA PHE A 7 -4.20 -8.36 -3.20
C PHE A 7 -3.23 -8.98 -2.20
N LYS A 8 -3.75 -9.77 -1.25
CA LYS A 8 -2.98 -10.44 -0.20
C LYS A 8 -1.76 -11.18 -0.77
N GLN A 9 -0.58 -10.83 -0.28
CA GLN A 9 0.69 -11.47 -0.60
C GLN A 9 1.27 -12.17 0.62
N ASP A 10 2.18 -13.13 0.39
CA ASP A 10 3.08 -13.62 1.42
C ASP A 10 4.22 -12.61 1.71
N GLY A 11 5.04 -12.92 2.71
CA GLY A 11 6.11 -12.01 3.15
C GLY A 11 7.19 -11.75 2.08
N THR A 12 7.48 -12.75 1.25
CA THR A 12 8.52 -12.64 0.20
C THR A 12 8.04 -11.73 -0.92
N ASN A 13 6.85 -12.00 -1.45
CA ASN A 13 6.24 -11.19 -2.51
C ASN A 13 5.98 -9.76 -2.03
N LEU A 14 5.55 -9.59 -0.78
CA LEU A 14 5.36 -8.26 -0.20
C LEU A 14 6.69 -7.49 -0.09
N LYS A 15 7.79 -8.17 0.20
CA LYS A 15 9.13 -7.55 0.24
C LYS A 15 9.61 -7.12 -1.14
N HIS A 16 9.35 -7.92 -2.17
CA HIS A 16 9.64 -7.54 -3.56
C HIS A 16 8.86 -6.30 -3.98
N VAL A 17 7.54 -6.29 -3.77
CA VAL A 17 6.70 -5.12 -4.06
C VAL A 17 7.19 -3.88 -3.32
N TYR A 18 7.61 -4.03 -2.06
CA TYR A 18 8.17 -2.92 -1.30
C TYR A 18 9.44 -2.36 -1.95
N ASN A 19 10.39 -3.24 -2.28
CA ASN A 19 11.68 -2.84 -2.84
C ASN A 19 11.52 -2.17 -4.21
N ASP A 20 10.56 -2.62 -5.02
CA ASP A 20 10.38 -2.14 -6.39
C ASP A 20 9.50 -0.89 -6.48
N HIS A 21 8.58 -0.68 -5.52
CA HIS A 21 7.53 0.32 -5.67
C HIS A 21 7.32 1.27 -4.48
N VAL A 22 7.85 0.98 -3.29
CA VAL A 22 7.45 1.67 -2.03
C VAL A 22 8.63 2.17 -1.19
N ASN A 23 9.82 1.58 -1.32
CA ASN A 23 10.94 1.78 -0.40
C ASN A 23 11.41 3.24 -0.18
N THR A 24 11.09 4.16 -1.09
CA THR A 24 11.38 5.60 -0.98
C THR A 24 10.35 6.40 -0.20
N ASP A 25 9.15 5.83 0.00
CA ASP A 25 7.98 6.57 0.41
C ASP A 25 7.69 6.38 1.91
N ILE A 26 7.64 5.14 2.36
CA ILE A 26 7.28 4.79 3.74
C ILE A 26 8.13 3.62 4.25
N PRO A 27 8.36 3.51 5.57
CA PRO A 27 9.06 2.38 6.15
C PRO A 27 8.36 1.04 5.86
N TYR A 28 9.14 -0.03 5.71
CA TYR A 28 8.63 -1.37 5.42
C TYR A 28 7.59 -1.86 6.43
N ASN A 29 7.78 -1.55 7.72
CA ASN A 29 6.86 -1.95 8.77
C ASN A 29 5.50 -1.25 8.64
N ASP A 30 5.49 0.04 8.27
CA ASP A 30 4.26 0.80 8.06
C ASP A 30 3.52 0.31 6.81
N PHE A 31 4.26 -0.01 5.75
CA PHE A 31 3.70 -0.64 4.57
C PHE A 31 3.09 -2.01 4.89
N CYS A 32 3.77 -2.84 5.68
CA CYS A 32 3.22 -4.12 6.14
C CYS A 32 1.95 -3.95 6.97
N ALA A 33 1.92 -2.98 7.89
CA ALA A 33 0.75 -2.69 8.71
C ALA A 33 -0.44 -2.22 7.86
N LEU A 34 -0.17 -1.35 6.87
CA LEU A 34 -1.14 -0.91 5.88
C LEU A 34 -1.75 -2.10 5.13
N CYS A 35 -0.92 -2.95 4.51
CA CYS A 35 -1.38 -4.12 3.77
C CYS A 35 -2.22 -5.06 4.63
N ARG A 36 -1.74 -5.37 5.85
CA ARG A 36 -2.47 -6.22 6.81
C ARG A 36 -3.86 -5.67 7.13
N SER A 37 -3.96 -4.36 7.41
CA SER A 37 -5.26 -3.72 7.70
C SER A 37 -6.23 -3.80 6.51
N CYS A 38 -5.73 -3.66 5.28
CA CYS A 38 -6.57 -3.74 4.08
C CYS A 38 -7.04 -5.17 3.83
N TRP A 39 -6.16 -6.16 4.00
CA TRP A 39 -6.44 -7.57 3.73
C TRP A 39 -7.26 -8.28 4.82
N GLN A 40 -7.57 -7.62 5.94
CA GLN A 40 -8.54 -8.13 6.93
C GLN A 40 -9.97 -8.16 6.39
N ARG A 41 -10.28 -7.31 5.40
CA ARG A 41 -11.59 -7.27 4.76
C ARG A 41 -11.68 -8.38 3.69
N LYS A 42 -12.85 -9.00 3.56
CA LYS A 42 -13.12 -9.95 2.46
C LYS A 42 -12.90 -9.24 1.13
N TYR A 43 -12.05 -9.80 0.27
CA TYR A 43 -11.62 -9.20 -1.00
C TYR A 43 -10.90 -7.85 -0.86
N GLY A 44 -10.31 -7.57 0.29
CA GLY A 44 -9.53 -6.36 0.52
C GLY A 44 -8.24 -6.32 -0.29
N PHE A 45 -7.90 -5.14 -0.79
CA PHE A 45 -6.67 -4.87 -1.54
C PHE A 45 -6.17 -3.45 -1.25
N VAL A 46 -4.88 -3.25 -1.46
CA VAL A 46 -4.25 -1.92 -1.42
C VAL A 46 -4.19 -1.38 -2.84
N VAL A 47 -4.44 -0.09 -3.03
CA VAL A 47 -4.09 0.62 -4.26
C VAL A 47 -2.90 1.51 -3.99
N ILE A 48 -1.89 1.42 -4.86
CA ILE A 48 -0.77 2.35 -4.92
C ILE A 48 -0.93 3.17 -6.19
N ASP A 49 -1.35 4.42 -6.03
CA ASP A 49 -1.47 5.40 -7.11
C ASP A 49 -0.16 6.18 -7.24
N LYS A 50 0.63 5.82 -8.26
CA LYS A 50 1.97 6.39 -8.49
C LYS A 50 1.92 7.82 -9.04
N ASP A 51 0.77 8.26 -9.54
CA ASP A 51 0.59 9.63 -10.02
C ASP A 51 0.16 10.58 -8.88
N SER A 52 -0.31 10.02 -7.76
CA SER A 52 -0.73 10.80 -6.59
C SER A 52 0.44 11.15 -5.64
N PRO A 53 0.41 12.34 -5.01
CA PRO A 53 1.33 12.70 -3.94
C PRO A 53 1.26 11.74 -2.75
N LEU A 54 2.39 11.53 -2.06
CA LEU A 54 2.45 10.68 -0.86
C LEU A 54 1.45 11.11 0.22
N ALA A 55 1.38 12.42 0.49
CA ALA A 55 0.49 13.00 1.49
C ALA A 55 -0.99 13.02 1.06
N ASN A 56 -1.29 12.72 -0.21
CA ASN A 56 -2.66 12.80 -0.72
C ASN A 56 -2.91 11.77 -1.83
N GLY A 57 -3.45 10.61 -1.44
CA GLY A 57 -4.04 9.66 -2.38
C GLY A 57 -3.12 8.57 -2.94
N ARG A 58 -1.81 8.60 -2.66
CA ARG A 58 -0.87 7.56 -3.12
C ARG A 58 -1.24 6.17 -2.61
N TYR A 59 -1.60 6.03 -1.34
CA TYR A 59 -2.01 4.75 -0.76
C TYR A 59 -3.50 4.76 -0.45
N ARG A 60 -4.20 3.69 -0.83
CA ARG A 60 -5.64 3.55 -0.59
C ARG A 60 -6.01 2.13 -0.17
N ASN A 61 -7.00 2.02 0.71
CA ASN A 61 -7.70 0.79 1.04
C ASN A 61 -8.90 0.64 0.10
N GLY A 62 -8.81 -0.27 -0.86
CA GLY A 62 -9.69 -0.24 -2.02
C GLY A 62 -9.51 1.04 -2.85
N PHE A 63 -10.52 1.42 -3.62
CA PHE A 63 -10.42 2.59 -4.50
C PHE A 63 -10.67 3.93 -3.80
N ASN A 64 -11.54 3.94 -2.78
CA ASN A 64 -12.20 5.15 -2.30
C ASN A 64 -11.69 5.64 -0.94
N MET A 65 -10.91 4.84 -0.21
CA MET A 65 -10.48 5.18 1.15
C MET A 65 -8.98 5.45 1.17
N PHE A 66 -8.56 6.68 1.44
CA PHE A 66 -7.14 6.99 1.60
C PHE A 66 -6.56 6.31 2.82
N ALA A 67 -5.35 5.80 2.65
CA ALA A 67 -4.54 5.28 3.71
C ALA A 67 -3.39 6.25 3.94
N ILE A 68 -3.44 6.96 5.06
CA ILE A 68 -2.32 7.80 5.49
C ILE A 68 -1.33 6.89 6.21
N PRO A 69 -0.12 6.68 5.69
CA PRO A 69 0.92 5.99 6.42
C PRO A 69 1.24 6.84 7.65
N ARG A 70 1.10 6.26 8.86
CA ARG A 70 1.47 6.98 10.08
C ARG A 70 2.98 7.02 10.16
N SER A 71 3.57 8.14 9.76
CA SER A 71 4.93 8.48 10.13
C SER A 71 4.96 8.66 11.65
N GLY A 72 5.71 7.79 12.33
CA GLY A 72 6.21 8.10 13.67
C GLY A 72 7.24 9.21 13.61
#